data_AF-A0A0T6AKH9-F1
#
_entry.id   AF-A0A0T6AKH9-F1
#
_cell.length_a   1.000
_cell.length_b   1.000
_cell.length_c   1.000
_cell.angle_alpha   90.00
_cell.angle_beta   90.00
_cell.angle_gamma   90.00
#
_symmetry.space_group_name_H-M   'P 1'
#
loop_
_entity.id
_entity.type
_entity.pdbx_description
1 polymer ?
#
loop_
_entity_poly.entity_id
_entity_poly.type
_entity_poly.pdbx_seq_one_letter_code
_entity_poly.pdbx_strand_id
1 'polypeptide(L)'
;TTTRTVALPVARDLGVPAVERTVFLDNADDPAYIGGQIQQLLQAARTRGWAIGIGHAQRMTAEVLRQFLPEFDRAGIVLVPVSALIHSR
;
A
#
# COMPACT_ATOMS: atom_id res chain seq x y z
N THR A 1 -4.33 2.77 14.79
CA THR A 1 -3.23 1.84 15.16
C THR A 1 -2.13 2.61 15.85
N THR A 2 -1.61 2.14 16.98
CA THR A 2 -0.49 2.80 17.69
C THR A 2 0.85 2.32 17.13
N THR A 3 1.91 3.10 17.33
CA THR A 3 3.29 2.81 16.90
C THR A 3 3.92 1.60 17.57
N ARG A 4 3.23 0.96 18.54
CA ARG A 4 3.68 -0.22 19.29
C ARG A 4 3.06 -1.51 18.78
N THR A 5 3.02 -1.70 17.47
CA THR A 5 2.48 -2.93 16.88
C THR A 5 3.38 -4.12 17.24
N VAL A 6 2.87 -5.04 18.06
CA VAL A 6 3.54 -6.30 18.42
C VAL A 6 3.22 -7.42 17.43
N ALA A 7 2.23 -7.22 16.55
CA ALA A 7 1.73 -8.26 15.67
C ALA A 7 2.78 -8.71 14.64
N LEU A 8 3.52 -7.78 14.03
CA LEU A 8 4.55 -8.12 13.05
C LEU A 8 5.74 -8.86 13.67
N PRO A 9 6.32 -8.41 14.80
CA PRO A 9 7.33 -9.18 15.52
C PRO A 9 6.87 -10.59 15.88
N VAL A 10 5.69 -10.73 16.50
CA VAL A 10 5.16 -12.03 16.91
C VAL A 10 4.89 -12.95 15.72
N ALA A 11 4.36 -12.43 14.61
CA ALA A 11 4.13 -13.22 13.40
C ALA A 11 5.46 -13.78 12.85
N ARG A 12 6.52 -12.97 12.84
CA ARG A 12 7.86 -13.43 12.43
C ARG A 12 8.42 -14.49 13.37
N ASP A 13 8.28 -14.31 14.68
CA ASP A 13 8.74 -15.27 15.68
C ASP A 13 8.03 -16.64 15.53
N LEU A 14 6.77 -16.62 15.10
CA LEU A 14 5.97 -17.81 14.83
C LEU A 14 6.18 -18.39 13.41
N GLY A 15 7.08 -17.82 12.60
CA GLY A 15 7.32 -18.25 11.23
C GLY A 15 6.16 -17.96 10.27
N VAL A 16 5.25 -17.05 10.64
CA VAL A 16 4.13 -16.63 9.81
C VAL A 16 4.60 -15.49 8.89
N PRO A 17 4.52 -15.66 7.55
CA PRO A 17 4.91 -14.60 6.63
C PRO A 17 4.05 -13.34 6.82
N ALA A 18 4.69 -12.22 7.15
CA ALA A 18 3.99 -10.98 7.51
C ALA A 18 4.73 -9.74 7.01
N VAL A 19 3.95 -8.74 6.60
CA VAL A 19 4.43 -7.44 6.12
C VAL A 19 3.55 -6.32 6.65
N GLU A 20 4.15 -5.16 6.93
CA GLU A 20 3.43 -3.98 7.39
C GLU A 20 2.95 -3.13 6.21
N ARG A 21 1.74 -2.56 6.35
CA ARG A 21 1.22 -1.57 5.40
C ARG A 21 2.11 -0.32 5.40
N THR A 22 2.20 0.34 4.24
CA THR A 22 2.85 1.64 4.11
C THR A 22 1.83 2.77 4.20
N VAL A 23 0.73 2.68 3.45
CA VAL A 23 -0.29 3.74 3.35
C VAL A 23 -1.69 3.15 3.47
N PHE A 24 -2.60 3.87 4.15
CA PHE A 24 -4.03 3.58 4.11
C PHE A 24 -4.67 4.57 3.14
N LEU A 25 -5.34 4.08 2.10
CA LEU A 25 -5.75 4.89 0.94
C LEU A 25 -7.06 5.65 1.18
N ASP A 26 -8.04 5.06 1.86
CA ASP A 26 -9.42 5.55 1.91
C ASP A 26 -9.98 5.65 3.34
N ASN A 27 -9.15 6.09 4.28
CA ASN A 27 -9.62 6.44 5.62
C ASN A 27 -10.62 7.61 5.65
N ALA A 28 -10.75 8.34 4.53
CA ALA A 28 -11.80 9.31 4.28
C ALA A 28 -12.37 9.06 2.88
N ASP A 29 -13.69 9.15 2.75
CA ASP A 29 -14.42 8.99 1.48
C ASP A 29 -14.37 10.31 0.68
N ASP A 30 -13.15 10.73 0.34
CA ASP A 30 -12.87 11.97 -0.39
C ASP A 30 -11.85 11.70 -1.52
N PRO A 31 -12.17 12.01 -2.79
CA PRO A 31 -11.28 11.74 -3.91
C PRO A 31 -9.91 12.41 -3.80
N ALA A 32 -9.87 13.64 -3.27
CA ALA A 32 -8.62 14.39 -3.13
C ALA A 32 -7.72 13.77 -2.05
N TYR A 33 -8.31 13.35 -0.93
CA TYR A 33 -7.64 12.58 0.10
C TYR A 33 -7.06 11.28 -0.46
N ILE A 34 -7.88 10.47 -1.14
CA ILE A 34 -7.45 9.19 -1.72
C ILE A 34 -6.32 9.42 -2.72
N GLY A 35 -6.43 10.42 -3.59
CA GLY A 35 -5.37 10.79 -4.53
C GLY A 35 -4.06 11.19 -3.83
N GLY A 36 -4.15 11.97 -2.76
CA GLY A 36 -2.98 12.32 -1.93
C GLY A 36 -2.32 11.10 -1.28
N GLN A 37 -3.11 10.13 -0.83
CA GLN A 37 -2.59 8.87 -0.28
C GLN A 37 -1.92 8.00 -1.37
N ILE A 38 -2.44 7.99 -2.60
CA ILE A 38 -1.80 7.29 -3.71
C ILE A 38 -0.45 7.94 -4.07
N GLN A 39 -0.36 9.27 -4.08
CA GLN A 39 0.93 9.96 -4.27
C GLN A 39 1.96 9.57 -3.20
N GLN A 40 1.54 9.50 -1.93
CA GLN A 40 2.41 9.03 -0.85
C GLN A 40 2.87 7.58 -1.06
N LEU A 41 1.97 6.72 -1.57
CA LEU A 41 2.30 5.33 -1.88
C LEU A 41 3.36 5.24 -2.99
N LEU A 42 3.19 6.00 -4.08
CA LEU A 42 4.16 6.08 -5.18
C LEU A 42 5.52 6.56 -4.68
N GLN A 43 5.54 7.60 -3.85
CA GLN A 43 6.78 8.14 -3.29
C GLN A 43 7.49 7.12 -2.37
N ALA A 44 6.73 6.40 -1.56
CA ALA A 44 7.29 5.36 -0.71
C ALA A 44 7.86 4.20 -1.54
N ALA A 45 7.17 3.78 -2.60
CA ALA A 45 7.64 2.74 -3.52
C ALA A 45 8.94 3.15 -4.22
N ARG A 46 9.04 4.41 -4.68
CA ARG A 46 10.28 4.95 -5.27
C ARG A 46 11.44 4.97 -4.29
N THR A 47 11.18 5.35 -3.04
CA THR A 47 12.24 5.52 -2.03
C THR A 47 12.74 4.18 -1.47
N ARG A 48 11.83 3.21 -1.30
CA ARG A 48 12.13 1.93 -0.62
C ARG A 48 12.30 0.75 -1.58
N GLY A 49 11.99 0.95 -2.87
CA GLY A 49 11.88 -0.11 -3.87
C GLY A 49 10.57 -0.90 -3.83
N TRP A 50 9.73 -0.68 -2.81
CA TRP A 50 8.41 -1.31 -2.64
C TRP A 50 7.54 -0.50 -1.68
N ALA A 51 6.23 -0.64 -1.79
CA ALA A 51 5.28 -0.13 -0.80
C ALA A 51 3.98 -0.95 -0.85
N ILE A 52 3.23 -0.94 0.26
CA ILE A 52 1.92 -1.61 0.37
C ILE A 52 0.86 -0.58 0.74
N GLY A 53 -0.09 -0.36 -0.16
CA GLY A 53 -1.31 0.39 0.12
C GLY A 53 -2.41 -0.57 0.57
N ILE A 54 -3.19 -0.19 1.57
CA ILE A 54 -4.45 -0.86 1.89
C ILE A 54 -5.61 0.11 1.72
N GLY A 55 -6.71 -0.39 1.21
CA GLY A 55 -7.97 0.32 1.10
C GLY A 55 -9.12 -0.67 1.07
N HIS A 56 -10.34 -0.15 1.09
CA HIS A 56 -11.55 -0.93 1.00
C HIS A 56 -11.94 -1.15 -0.46
N ALA A 57 -12.71 -2.20 -0.72
CA ALA A 57 -13.28 -2.48 -2.04
C ALA A 57 -14.47 -1.56 -2.35
N GLN A 58 -14.23 -0.25 -2.30
CA GLN A 58 -15.22 0.80 -2.54
C GLN A 58 -15.09 1.35 -3.97
N ARG A 59 -16.22 1.76 -4.53
CA ARG A 59 -16.27 2.30 -5.90
C ARG A 59 -15.39 3.54 -6.06
N MET A 60 -15.44 4.46 -5.09
CA MET A 60 -14.63 5.68 -5.09
C MET A 60 -13.12 5.36 -5.15
N THR A 61 -12.65 4.51 -4.23
CA THR A 61 -11.24 4.08 -4.16
C THR A 61 -10.79 3.46 -5.48
N ALA A 62 -11.62 2.60 -6.09
CA ALA A 62 -11.32 1.98 -7.38
C ALA A 62 -11.27 3.01 -8.52
N GLU A 63 -12.19 3.98 -8.54
CA GLU A 63 -12.24 5.02 -9.57
C GLU A 63 -11.02 5.95 -9.51
N VAL A 64 -10.64 6.40 -8.31
CA VAL A 64 -9.44 7.22 -8.12
C VAL A 64 -8.18 6.41 -8.46
N LEU A 65 -8.05 5.17 -7.98
CA LEU A 65 -6.91 4.32 -8.31
C LEU A 65 -6.75 4.13 -9.83
N ARG A 66 -7.85 3.95 -10.56
CA ARG A 66 -7.85 3.82 -12.02
C ARG A 66 -7.29 5.06 -12.71
N GLN A 67 -7.60 6.26 -12.21
CA GLN A 67 -7.07 7.52 -12.76
C GLN A 67 -5.56 7.66 -12.57
N PHE A 68 -5.02 7.04 -11.52
CA PHE A 68 -3.61 7.09 -11.19
C PHE A 68 -2.77 6.02 -11.89
N LEU A 69 -3.35 5.00 -12.52
CA LEU A 69 -2.59 3.95 -13.21
C LEU A 69 -1.50 4.50 -14.18
N PRO A 70 -1.75 5.54 -14.99
CA PRO A 70 -0.70 6.13 -15.83
C PRO A 70 0.47 6.74 -15.05
N GLU A 71 0.27 7.13 -13.78
CA GLU A 71 1.35 7.60 -12.91
C GLU A 71 2.22 6.47 -12.38
N PHE A 72 1.64 5.30 -12.11
CA PHE A 72 2.41 4.10 -11.78
C PHE A 72 3.36 3.75 -12.94
N ASP A 73 2.83 3.72 -14.17
CA ASP A 73 3.62 3.43 -15.37
C ASP A 73 4.74 4.47 -15.58
N ARG A 74 4.41 5.77 -15.52
CA ARG A 74 5.41 6.85 -15.61
C ARG A 74 6.46 6.79 -14.51
N ALA A 75 6.10 6.26 -13.34
CA ALA A 75 7.01 6.08 -12.24
C ALA A 75 7.85 4.79 -12.33
N GLY A 76 7.61 3.94 -13.33
CA GLY A 76 8.25 2.63 -13.44
C GLY A 76 7.84 1.67 -12.31
N ILE A 77 6.67 1.87 -11.71
CA ILE A 77 6.15 1.07 -10.60
C ILE A 77 5.15 0.05 -11.14
N VAL A 78 5.37 -1.21 -10.82
CA VAL A 78 4.47 -2.32 -11.19
C VAL A 78 3.61 -2.68 -10.00
N LEU A 79 2.29 -2.75 -10.20
CA LEU A 79 1.36 -3.30 -9.23
C LEU A 79 1.44 -4.83 -9.25
N VAL A 80 1.66 -5.44 -8.09
CA VAL A 80 1.79 -6.89 -7.92
C VAL A 80 0.87 -7.40 -6.80
N PRO A 81 0.48 -8.69 -6.82
CA PRO A 81 -0.17 -9.30 -5.66
C PRO A 81 0.72 -9.21 -4.43
N VAL A 82 0.13 -9.00 -3.24
CA VAL A 82 0.88 -8.87 -1.98
C VAL A 82 1.78 -10.10 -1.70
N SER A 83 1.38 -11.28 -2.16
CA SER A 83 2.17 -12.52 -2.04
C SER A 83 3.55 -12.43 -2.69
N ALA A 84 3.72 -11.62 -3.75
CA ALA A 84 5.02 -11.40 -4.38
C ALA A 84 5.99 -10.61 -3.47
N LEU A 85 5.48 -9.84 -2.52
CA LEU A 85 6.31 -9.08 -1.56
C LEU A 85 6.59 -9.87 -0.27
N ILE A 86 5.75 -10.85 0.04
CA ILE A 86 5.83 -11.64 1.28
C ILE A 86 6.86 -12.76 1.18
N HIS A 87 6.99 -13.44 0.04
CA HIS A 87 7.92 -14.58 -0.13
C HIS A 87 9.34 -14.16 -0.52
N SER A 88 9.56 -12.86 -0.77
CA SER A 88 10.85 -12.32 -1.21
C SER A 88 11.81 -12.03 -0.05
N ARG A 89 11.52 -12.52 1.16
CA ARG A 89 12.29 -12.30 2.39
C ARG A 89 12.24 -13.49 3.33
#